data_AF-A0A956CIG9-F1
#
_entry.id   AF-A0A956CIG9-F1
#
_cell.length_a   1.000
_cell.length_b   1.000
_cell.length_c   1.000
_cell.angle_alpha   90.00
_cell.angle_beta   90.00
_cell.angle_gamma   90.00
#
_symmetry.space_group_name_H-M   'P 1'
#
loop_
_entity.id
_entity.type
_entity.pdbx_description
1 polymer ?
#
loop_
_entity_poly.entity_id
_entity_poly.type
_entity_poly.pdbx_seq_one_letter_code
_entity_poly.pdbx_strand_id
1 'polypeptide(L)'
;MRKTFLFGMGSVLVAGAVVLVACSSTDGGNAGLGSGGSGAGASGGTGNFGGFGNTGNAGGGAATGGTPGIIDAGPGKEGGGGGGTTCDSGPDEDKDQDGFSVNQGDCNDCDANVNPGAIDVYDDGGDGGAPKWGDEDCSGTPGDSAAVDCDDGIALNDPDPVNAAKSIELCKQTTQADKSWGVISANWVRADGTPYGTPTPAMGIEDAWGPNVNTQAGKRMLVLSSGHARLPGQADSCGTLTCYNNGAGTAPPGFPQDVPSCTGDTDINDDVGLEVKLRAPTNATGYAFNFRFYSFEYPEWVCTSFNDQFIALVNPAPQGSINGNICFDSQNNPVSVNVGFFDVCQGCPAGTAELQGTGFDTWDDAGATVWLESQAPVTGGQEVTIRFTIWDTGDQAWDSTALIDNFHWIANGGTVAVGTKPIPTPR
;
A
#
# COMPACT_ATOMS: atom_id res chain seq x y z
N MET A 1 28.92 38.51 -25.24
CA MET A 1 29.91 39.03 -24.27
C MET A 1 30.08 37.98 -23.18
N ARG A 2 31.09 37.11 -23.30
CA ARG A 2 31.38 36.01 -22.37
C ARG A 2 32.33 36.54 -21.28
N LYS A 3 31.95 36.42 -20.02
CA LYS A 3 32.84 36.69 -18.87
C LYS A 3 33.40 35.36 -18.38
N THR A 4 34.70 35.18 -18.61
CA THR A 4 35.53 34.09 -18.12
C THR A 4 35.91 34.38 -16.67
N PHE A 5 35.59 33.48 -15.73
CA PHE A 5 36.13 33.52 -14.38
C PHE A 5 37.35 32.59 -14.30
N LEU A 6 38.48 33.16 -13.89
CA LEU A 6 39.75 32.47 -13.67
C LEU A 6 39.73 31.81 -12.28
N PHE A 7 39.96 30.50 -12.24
CA PHE A 7 40.26 29.74 -11.02
C PHE A 7 41.71 30.01 -10.58
N GLY A 8 41.89 30.37 -9.30
CA GLY A 8 43.19 30.45 -8.64
C GLY A 8 43.58 29.09 -8.06
N MET A 9 44.68 28.53 -8.53
CA MET A 9 45.30 27.32 -8.00
C MET A 9 46.07 27.64 -6.71
N GLY A 10 45.70 26.99 -5.61
CA GLY A 10 46.50 26.89 -4.39
C GLY A 10 46.97 25.46 -4.20
N SER A 11 48.24 25.18 -4.52
CA SER A 11 48.87 23.87 -4.34
C SER A 11 49.36 23.72 -2.89
N VAL A 12 48.88 22.69 -2.19
CA VAL A 12 49.52 22.17 -0.98
C VAL A 12 49.82 20.68 -1.23
N LEU A 13 51.11 20.36 -1.33
CA LEU A 13 51.63 19.01 -1.33
C LEU A 13 51.63 18.47 0.11
N VAL A 14 50.96 17.35 0.35
CA VAL A 14 51.26 16.45 1.48
C VAL A 14 51.48 15.05 0.91
N ALA A 15 52.61 14.46 1.26
CA ALA A 15 53.10 13.19 0.75
C ALA A 15 52.94 12.07 1.80
N GLY A 16 52.68 10.86 1.31
CA GLY A 16 52.87 9.57 2.01
C GLY A 16 51.61 9.01 2.67
N ALA A 17 51.23 7.74 2.53
CA ALA A 17 51.83 6.59 1.86
C ALA A 17 50.71 5.57 1.58
N VAL A 18 50.68 5.00 0.36
CA VAL A 18 49.77 3.92 -0.02
C VAL A 18 50.49 2.58 0.17
N VAL A 19 49.94 1.72 1.02
CA VAL A 19 50.37 0.32 1.17
C VAL A 19 49.53 -0.53 0.23
N LEU A 20 50.15 -1.02 -0.84
CA LEU A 20 49.61 -2.07 -1.72
C LEU A 20 49.87 -3.43 -1.05
N VAL A 21 48.80 -4.14 -0.68
CA VAL A 21 48.88 -5.57 -0.36
C VAL A 21 48.33 -6.34 -1.56
N ALA A 22 49.23 -6.98 -2.30
CA ALA A 22 48.92 -8.03 -3.26
C ALA A 22 49.21 -9.38 -2.59
N CYS A 23 48.22 -10.27 -2.54
CA CYS A 23 48.47 -11.70 -2.37
C CYS A 23 47.64 -12.50 -3.38
N SER A 24 48.39 -13.35 -4.07
CA SER A 24 48.06 -14.24 -5.18
C SER A 24 47.13 -15.40 -4.81
N SER A 25 46.30 -15.77 -5.77
CA SER A 25 45.60 -17.06 -5.87
C SER A 25 46.59 -18.21 -6.02
N THR A 26 46.40 -19.27 -5.24
CA THR A 26 46.98 -20.60 -5.50
C THR A 26 45.88 -21.66 -5.48
N ASP A 27 45.75 -22.34 -6.62
CA ASP A 27 44.98 -23.55 -6.82
C ASP A 27 45.42 -24.68 -5.87
N GLY A 28 44.45 -25.48 -5.45
CA GLY A 28 44.65 -26.71 -4.68
C GLY A 28 43.45 -27.62 -4.80
N GLY A 29 43.25 -28.21 -5.98
CA GLY A 29 42.32 -29.33 -6.15
C GLY A 29 42.94 -30.64 -5.70
N ASN A 30 42.17 -31.50 -5.03
CA ASN A 30 42.16 -32.94 -5.32
C ASN A 30 40.92 -33.66 -4.74
N ALA A 31 40.55 -34.72 -5.45
CA ALA A 31 39.82 -35.93 -5.06
C ALA A 31 38.36 -36.05 -5.57
N GLY A 32 38.17 -37.03 -6.46
CA GLY A 32 36.87 -37.67 -6.69
C GLY A 32 36.56 -38.08 -8.12
N LEU A 33 37.41 -38.91 -8.75
CA LEU A 33 37.08 -39.61 -9.99
C LEU A 33 35.91 -40.59 -9.79
N GLY A 34 34.93 -40.56 -10.70
CA GLY A 34 33.84 -41.53 -10.78
C GLY A 34 33.17 -41.50 -12.16
N SER A 35 33.86 -42.01 -13.17
CA SER A 35 33.32 -42.31 -14.50
C SER A 35 32.45 -43.57 -14.45
N GLY A 36 31.28 -43.55 -15.09
CA GLY A 36 30.64 -44.79 -15.53
C GLY A 36 29.22 -44.63 -16.06
N GLY A 37 29.08 -44.63 -17.38
CA GLY A 37 28.07 -45.48 -18.03
C GLY A 37 26.83 -44.81 -18.59
N SER A 38 26.86 -44.60 -19.90
CA SER A 38 25.75 -44.31 -20.81
C SER A 38 24.61 -45.34 -20.73
N GLY A 39 23.37 -44.91 -21.01
CA GLY A 39 22.26 -45.81 -21.30
C GLY A 39 20.97 -45.07 -21.67
N ALA A 40 20.70 -44.97 -22.97
CA ALA A 40 19.48 -44.46 -23.56
C ALA A 40 18.24 -45.31 -23.23
N GLY A 41 17.05 -44.72 -23.26
CA GLY A 41 15.79 -45.47 -23.23
C GLY A 41 14.56 -44.57 -23.18
N ALA A 42 13.76 -44.62 -24.24
CA ALA A 42 12.65 -43.73 -24.53
C ALA A 42 11.32 -44.13 -23.85
N SER A 43 10.42 -43.15 -23.82
CA SER A 43 8.97 -43.23 -24.08
C SER A 43 8.06 -44.12 -23.22
N GLY A 44 7.05 -43.47 -22.64
CA GLY A 44 5.64 -43.80 -22.87
C GLY A 44 5.01 -44.83 -21.93
N GLY A 45 3.86 -44.48 -21.34
CA GLY A 45 2.99 -45.47 -20.70
C GLY A 45 1.99 -44.90 -19.72
N THR A 46 0.85 -44.44 -20.25
CA THR A 46 -0.43 -44.31 -19.55
C THR A 46 -0.82 -45.61 -18.84
N GLY A 47 -1.36 -45.50 -17.62
CA GLY A 47 -1.88 -46.65 -16.88
C GLY A 47 -2.96 -46.23 -15.87
N ASN A 48 -4.20 -46.20 -16.35
CA ASN A 48 -5.43 -46.15 -15.56
C ASN A 48 -5.80 -47.58 -15.10
N PHE A 49 -5.95 -47.80 -13.79
CA PHE A 49 -6.69 -48.92 -13.18
C PHE A 49 -7.18 -48.45 -11.79
N GLY A 50 -8.50 -48.31 -11.58
CA GLY A 50 -9.33 -49.30 -10.89
C GLY A 50 -9.18 -49.18 -9.36
N GLY A 51 -10.14 -48.68 -8.59
CA GLY A 51 -11.53 -49.10 -8.56
C GLY A 51 -11.73 -50.19 -7.49
N PHE A 52 -11.86 -49.80 -6.22
CA PHE A 52 -12.42 -50.63 -5.15
C PHE A 52 -13.37 -49.78 -4.31
N GLY A 53 -14.65 -50.14 -4.33
CA GLY A 53 -15.62 -49.66 -3.36
C GLY A 53 -15.64 -50.54 -2.12
N ASN A 54 -15.93 -49.95 -0.96
CA ASN A 54 -16.88 -50.54 -0.03
C ASN A 54 -17.54 -49.48 0.87
N THR A 55 -18.77 -49.83 1.21
CA THR A 55 -19.83 -49.22 2.01
C THR A 55 -19.49 -48.70 3.41
N GLY A 56 -20.24 -47.70 3.89
CA GLY A 56 -20.59 -47.60 5.32
C GLY A 56 -20.60 -46.21 6.01
N ASN A 57 -21.66 -45.44 5.77
CA ASN A 57 -22.45 -44.65 6.74
C ASN A 57 -21.90 -43.41 7.52
N ALA A 58 -22.72 -42.35 7.43
CA ALA A 58 -23.04 -41.28 8.40
C ALA A 58 -22.09 -40.09 8.68
N GLY A 59 -22.58 -38.88 8.39
CA GLY A 59 -22.45 -37.71 9.26
C GLY A 59 -21.89 -36.43 8.62
N GLY A 60 -22.72 -35.37 8.57
CA GLY A 60 -22.27 -33.97 8.48
C GLY A 60 -22.37 -33.35 7.09
N GLY A 61 -23.53 -32.77 6.76
CA GLY A 61 -23.76 -32.03 5.53
C GLY A 61 -22.88 -30.78 5.46
N ALA A 62 -22.13 -30.68 4.36
CA ALA A 62 -21.35 -29.53 3.97
C ALA A 62 -22.25 -28.33 3.67
N ALA A 63 -21.87 -27.15 4.19
CA ALA A 63 -22.38 -25.87 3.73
C ALA A 63 -21.92 -25.67 2.28
N THR A 64 -22.82 -25.89 1.33
CA THR A 64 -22.62 -25.54 -0.06
C THR A 64 -22.76 -24.03 -0.20
N GLY A 65 -21.66 -23.37 -0.59
CA GLY A 65 -21.66 -21.98 -1.03
C GLY A 65 -22.70 -21.79 -2.12
N GLY A 66 -23.72 -21.01 -1.80
CA GLY A 66 -24.67 -20.45 -2.75
C GLY A 66 -24.14 -19.10 -3.21
N THR A 67 -24.08 -18.93 -4.52
CA THR A 67 -23.83 -17.66 -5.22
C THR A 67 -24.80 -16.58 -4.68
N PRO A 68 -24.36 -15.34 -4.40
CA PRO A 68 -25.26 -14.30 -3.94
C PRO A 68 -26.21 -13.91 -5.07
N GLY A 69 -27.48 -14.24 -4.90
CA GLY A 69 -28.54 -13.71 -5.74
C GLY A 69 -28.96 -12.38 -5.17
N ILE A 70 -28.70 -11.30 -5.90
CA ILE A 70 -29.18 -9.94 -5.63
C ILE A 70 -30.70 -10.01 -5.48
N ILE A 71 -31.20 -9.80 -4.25
CA ILE A 71 -32.64 -9.61 -4.01
C ILE A 71 -32.88 -8.11 -3.87
N ASP A 72 -33.63 -7.60 -4.84
CA ASP A 72 -34.14 -6.23 -4.96
C ASP A 72 -34.81 -5.74 -3.67
N ALA A 73 -34.14 -4.87 -2.92
CA ALA A 73 -34.71 -4.12 -1.80
C ALA A 73 -35.58 -2.97 -2.32
N GLY A 74 -36.80 -3.29 -2.75
CA GLY A 74 -37.85 -2.30 -3.02
C GLY A 74 -38.58 -1.88 -1.74
N PRO A 75 -39.13 -0.65 -1.67
CA PRO A 75 -39.68 -0.11 -0.43
C PRO A 75 -41.02 -0.77 -0.07
N GLY A 76 -41.06 -1.36 1.12
CA GLY A 76 -42.22 -1.81 1.91
C GLY A 76 -43.60 -1.98 1.26
N LYS A 77 -44.12 -3.21 1.26
CA LYS A 77 -45.31 -3.62 2.05
C LYS A 77 -45.72 -5.07 1.77
N GLU A 78 -46.22 -5.71 2.82
CA GLU A 78 -46.78 -7.07 2.86
C GLU A 78 -47.68 -7.44 1.67
N GLY A 79 -47.55 -8.67 1.17
CA GLY A 79 -48.63 -9.30 0.40
C GLY A 79 -48.26 -10.46 -0.53
N GLY A 80 -47.94 -11.62 0.02
CA GLY A 80 -48.48 -12.91 -0.47
C GLY A 80 -47.87 -13.59 -1.71
N GLY A 81 -47.23 -14.74 -1.46
CA GLY A 81 -47.51 -15.97 -2.22
C GLY A 81 -46.49 -16.41 -3.26
N GLY A 82 -45.41 -17.07 -2.82
CA GLY A 82 -44.55 -17.90 -3.67
C GLY A 82 -43.45 -18.55 -2.84
N GLY A 83 -43.40 -19.88 -2.82
CA GLY A 83 -42.51 -20.67 -1.97
C GLY A 83 -41.03 -20.42 -2.22
N GLY A 84 -40.46 -19.52 -1.44
CA GLY A 84 -39.06 -19.47 -1.01
C GLY A 84 -39.07 -19.31 0.50
N THR A 85 -38.08 -19.83 1.20
CA THR A 85 -37.88 -19.59 2.65
C THR A 85 -38.02 -18.10 2.92
N THR A 86 -39.15 -17.69 3.49
CA THR A 86 -39.34 -16.31 3.95
C THR A 86 -38.32 -16.09 5.05
N CYS A 87 -37.57 -15.00 4.94
CA CYS A 87 -36.72 -14.51 6.01
C CYS A 87 -37.60 -14.10 7.19
N ASP A 88 -38.02 -15.07 7.99
CA ASP A 88 -38.83 -14.83 9.19
C ASP A 88 -37.85 -14.55 10.33
N SER A 89 -37.44 -13.29 10.48
CA SER A 89 -36.61 -12.84 11.60
C SER A 89 -37.44 -12.00 12.55
N GLY A 90 -37.33 -12.30 13.84
CA GLY A 90 -37.91 -11.49 14.90
C GLY A 90 -37.24 -10.11 14.98
N PRO A 91 -37.91 -9.10 15.55
CA PRO A 91 -37.39 -7.72 15.57
C PRO A 91 -36.07 -7.56 16.38
N ASP A 92 -35.82 -8.45 17.33
CA ASP A 92 -34.60 -8.49 18.15
C ASP A 92 -33.71 -9.71 17.85
N GLU A 93 -34.07 -10.50 16.83
CA GLU A 93 -33.23 -11.59 16.35
C GLU A 93 -32.16 -11.02 15.42
N ASP A 94 -30.96 -11.61 15.47
CA ASP A 94 -29.83 -11.36 14.56
C ASP A 94 -29.58 -12.70 13.88
N LYS A 95 -30.29 -12.90 12.76
CA LYS A 95 -30.52 -14.21 12.16
C LYS A 95 -29.39 -14.58 11.20
N ASP A 96 -28.84 -13.62 10.48
CA ASP A 96 -27.66 -13.82 9.65
C ASP A 96 -26.33 -13.67 10.40
N GLN A 97 -26.38 -13.23 11.68
CA GLN A 97 -25.26 -13.15 12.61
C GLN A 97 -24.23 -12.08 12.24
N ASP A 98 -24.69 -10.97 11.67
CA ASP A 98 -23.83 -9.83 11.34
C ASP A 98 -23.66 -8.81 12.48
N GLY A 99 -24.35 -9.04 13.59
CA GLY A 99 -24.25 -8.23 14.80
C GLY A 99 -25.30 -7.12 14.88
N PHE A 100 -26.26 -7.09 13.97
CA PHE A 100 -27.42 -6.21 13.97
C PHE A 100 -28.71 -7.02 13.95
N SER A 101 -29.76 -6.45 14.55
CA SER A 101 -31.13 -6.96 14.42
C SER A 101 -31.95 -5.94 13.66
N VAL A 102 -33.16 -6.32 13.22
CA VAL A 102 -34.09 -5.39 12.57
C VAL A 102 -34.31 -4.11 13.40
N ASN A 103 -34.52 -4.23 14.72
CA ASN A 103 -34.66 -3.07 15.63
C ASN A 103 -33.38 -2.24 15.79
N GLN A 104 -32.22 -2.78 15.44
CA GLN A 104 -30.94 -2.07 15.45
C GLN A 104 -30.62 -1.42 14.09
N GLY A 105 -31.51 -1.52 13.11
CA GLY A 105 -31.40 -0.87 11.81
C GLY A 105 -31.00 -1.78 10.67
N ASP A 106 -30.92 -3.09 10.90
CA ASP A 106 -30.72 -4.06 9.83
C ASP A 106 -31.95 -4.11 8.90
N CYS A 107 -31.72 -3.77 7.64
CA CYS A 107 -32.72 -3.74 6.59
C CYS A 107 -32.89 -5.08 5.87
N ASN A 108 -31.98 -6.04 6.07
CA ASN A 108 -32.03 -7.38 5.51
C ASN A 108 -31.32 -8.43 6.39
N ASP A 109 -32.01 -8.84 7.47
CA ASP A 109 -31.59 -9.83 8.48
C ASP A 109 -31.56 -11.29 7.97
N CYS A 110 -31.18 -11.46 6.71
CA CYS A 110 -30.89 -12.73 6.06
C CYS A 110 -29.66 -12.64 5.15
N ASP A 111 -28.99 -11.49 5.10
CA ASP A 111 -27.75 -11.27 4.36
C ASP A 111 -26.76 -10.51 5.22
N ALA A 112 -25.80 -11.24 5.78
CA ALA A 112 -24.80 -10.70 6.70
C ALA A 112 -23.89 -9.60 6.11
N ASN A 113 -24.03 -9.29 4.80
CA ASN A 113 -23.33 -8.19 4.16
C ASN A 113 -24.16 -6.90 4.10
N VAL A 114 -25.38 -6.89 4.63
CA VAL A 114 -26.33 -5.78 4.57
C VAL A 114 -26.73 -5.38 5.99
N ASN A 115 -26.09 -4.34 6.54
CA ASN A 115 -26.37 -3.80 7.86
C ASN A 115 -25.80 -2.40 8.03
N PRO A 116 -26.18 -1.65 9.08
CA PRO A 116 -25.65 -0.30 9.35
C PRO A 116 -24.12 -0.19 9.48
N GLY A 117 -23.39 -1.31 9.59
CA GLY A 117 -21.94 -1.38 9.63
C GLY A 117 -21.27 -1.64 8.28
N ALA A 118 -22.03 -1.82 7.20
CA ALA A 118 -21.51 -2.14 5.88
C ALA A 118 -21.10 -0.88 5.08
N ILE A 119 -20.50 -1.09 3.92
CA ILE A 119 -20.28 -0.07 2.88
C ILE A 119 -21.01 -0.48 1.61
N ASP A 120 -21.55 0.50 0.88
CA ASP A 120 -22.27 0.24 -0.36
C ASP A 120 -21.35 -0.31 -1.44
N VAL A 121 -21.90 -1.23 -2.22
CA VAL A 121 -21.19 -1.93 -3.28
C VAL A 121 -21.73 -1.51 -4.64
N TYR A 122 -20.83 -1.16 -5.56
CA TYR A 122 -21.20 -0.91 -6.94
C TYR A 122 -21.26 -2.22 -7.71
N ASP A 123 -22.45 -2.54 -8.20
CA ASP A 123 -22.66 -3.58 -9.19
C ASP A 123 -22.46 -2.98 -10.58
N ASP A 124 -21.51 -3.52 -11.35
CA ASP A 124 -21.22 -3.08 -12.72
C ASP A 124 -22.15 -3.71 -13.76
N GLY A 125 -23.11 -4.53 -13.34
CA GLY A 125 -24.03 -5.24 -14.23
C GLY A 125 -23.39 -6.45 -14.91
N GLY A 126 -22.32 -7.01 -14.33
CA GLY A 126 -21.60 -8.17 -14.86
C GLY A 126 -22.46 -9.43 -15.06
N ASP A 127 -23.64 -9.49 -14.44
CA ASP A 127 -24.66 -10.53 -14.62
C ASP A 127 -25.70 -10.23 -15.73
N GLY A 128 -25.53 -9.11 -16.45
CA GLY A 128 -26.48 -8.61 -17.45
C GLY A 128 -27.47 -7.58 -16.90
N GLY A 129 -27.34 -7.20 -15.63
CA GLY A 129 -28.03 -6.08 -15.01
C GLY A 129 -27.55 -4.72 -15.51
N ALA A 130 -28.31 -3.67 -15.18
CA ALA A 130 -27.83 -2.30 -15.33
C ALA A 130 -26.92 -1.97 -14.14
N PRO A 131 -25.80 -1.26 -14.35
CA PRO A 131 -24.94 -0.86 -13.26
C PRO A 131 -25.70 -0.03 -12.22
N LYS A 132 -25.52 -0.34 -10.93
CA LYS A 132 -26.22 0.32 -9.83
C LYS A 132 -25.42 0.23 -8.54
N TRP A 133 -25.66 1.17 -7.65
CA TRP A 133 -25.24 1.07 -6.25
C TRP A 133 -26.26 0.24 -5.47
N GLY A 134 -25.75 -0.60 -4.57
CA GLY A 134 -26.51 -1.17 -3.47
C GLY A 134 -26.69 -0.18 -2.31
N ASP A 135 -27.50 -0.60 -1.33
CA ASP A 135 -27.78 0.08 -0.05
C ASP A 135 -27.45 -0.91 1.06
N GLU A 136 -26.23 -1.45 1.02
CA GLU A 136 -25.75 -2.44 1.98
C GLU A 136 -25.68 -1.84 3.39
N ASP A 137 -25.49 -0.52 3.51
CA ASP A 137 -25.39 0.16 4.80
C ASP A 137 -26.75 0.53 5.44
N CYS A 138 -27.86 0.18 4.79
CA CYS A 138 -29.22 0.46 5.24
C CYS A 138 -29.52 1.95 5.49
N SER A 139 -28.81 2.86 4.83
CA SER A 139 -29.06 4.31 4.91
C SER A 139 -30.35 4.73 4.20
N GLY A 140 -30.83 3.90 3.26
CA GLY A 140 -31.91 4.24 2.33
C GLY A 140 -31.44 5.11 1.16
N THR A 141 -30.13 5.33 1.01
CA THR A 141 -29.52 6.15 -0.04
C THR A 141 -28.38 5.40 -0.71
N PRO A 142 -28.65 4.58 -1.74
CA PRO A 142 -27.63 3.77 -2.40
C PRO A 142 -26.40 4.57 -2.85
N GLY A 143 -25.21 4.15 -2.41
CA GLY A 143 -23.90 4.66 -2.81
C GLY A 143 -23.40 5.87 -2.02
N ASP A 144 -24.08 6.29 -0.96
CA ASP A 144 -23.67 7.44 -0.15
C ASP A 144 -22.46 7.13 0.74
N SER A 145 -22.21 5.86 1.02
CA SER A 145 -21.11 5.39 1.86
C SER A 145 -19.82 5.05 1.09
N ALA A 146 -19.89 4.91 -0.24
CA ALA A 146 -18.78 4.45 -1.07
C ALA A 146 -17.94 5.56 -1.73
N ALA A 147 -18.44 6.81 -1.80
CA ALA A 147 -17.78 7.90 -2.51
C ALA A 147 -17.96 9.25 -1.80
N VAL A 148 -17.24 9.44 -0.70
CA VAL A 148 -17.26 10.71 0.05
C VAL A 148 -15.97 11.47 -0.24
N ASP A 149 -16.02 12.51 -1.08
CA ASP A 149 -14.93 13.48 -1.19
C ASP A 149 -14.93 14.35 0.08
N CYS A 150 -13.83 14.37 0.83
CA CYS A 150 -13.72 15.09 2.10
C CYS A 150 -12.43 15.90 2.27
N ASP A 151 -11.65 16.00 1.21
CA ASP A 151 -10.28 16.50 1.20
C ASP A 151 -10.12 17.82 0.44
N ASP A 152 -11.21 18.37 -0.10
CA ASP A 152 -11.20 19.68 -0.74
C ASP A 152 -10.83 20.80 0.24
N GLY A 153 -10.03 21.75 -0.23
CA GLY A 153 -9.63 22.92 0.55
C GLY A 153 -8.67 22.64 1.71
N ILE A 154 -8.18 21.41 1.91
CA ILE A 154 -7.11 21.14 2.88
C ILE A 154 -5.83 21.87 2.43
N ALA A 155 -5.13 22.51 3.37
CA ALA A 155 -3.92 23.25 3.09
C ALA A 155 -2.70 22.31 2.98
N LEU A 156 -1.74 22.67 2.12
CA LEU A 156 -0.49 21.93 1.90
C LEU A 156 0.23 21.52 3.19
N ASN A 157 0.28 22.42 4.17
CA ASN A 157 0.99 22.26 5.43
C ASN A 157 0.06 22.08 6.63
N ASP A 158 -1.17 21.59 6.40
CA ASP A 158 -2.12 21.33 7.48
C ASP A 158 -1.54 20.26 8.43
N PRO A 159 -1.31 20.59 9.71
CA PRO A 159 -0.66 19.67 10.64
C PRO A 159 -1.62 18.63 11.23
N ASP A 160 -2.93 18.72 10.96
CA ASP A 160 -3.90 17.78 11.51
C ASP A 160 -3.77 16.40 10.82
N PRO A 161 -3.35 15.34 11.53
CA PRO A 161 -3.23 14.01 10.94
C PRO A 161 -4.58 13.45 10.46
N VAL A 162 -5.72 13.95 10.98
CA VAL A 162 -7.04 13.60 10.45
C VAL A 162 -7.23 14.14 9.04
N ASN A 163 -6.74 15.35 8.74
CA ASN A 163 -6.80 15.91 7.40
C ASN A 163 -5.83 15.18 6.44
N ALA A 164 -4.70 14.68 6.93
CA ALA A 164 -3.83 13.78 6.16
C ALA A 164 -4.47 12.42 5.88
N ALA A 165 -5.29 11.89 6.79
CA ALA A 165 -6.09 10.69 6.52
C ALA A 165 -7.17 10.98 5.45
N LYS A 166 -7.84 12.14 5.53
CA LYS A 166 -8.82 12.55 4.52
C LYS A 166 -8.23 12.68 3.12
N SER A 167 -7.00 13.16 2.98
CA SER A 167 -6.28 13.26 1.70
C SER A 167 -5.83 11.92 1.13
N ILE A 168 -6.21 10.81 1.75
CA ILE A 168 -6.11 9.48 1.17
C ILE A 168 -7.47 8.78 1.25
N GLU A 169 -8.57 9.52 1.11
CA GLU A 169 -9.95 9.02 1.04
C GLU A 169 -10.49 8.39 2.35
N LEU A 170 -9.77 8.51 3.46
CA LEU A 170 -10.26 8.06 4.78
C LEU A 170 -11.14 9.12 5.44
N CYS A 171 -12.34 9.30 4.88
CA CYS A 171 -13.24 10.41 5.23
C CYS A 171 -14.13 10.17 6.46
N LYS A 172 -14.61 8.94 6.63
CA LYS A 172 -15.54 8.59 7.70
C LYS A 172 -14.77 8.41 9.01
N GLN A 173 -15.12 9.19 10.03
CA GLN A 173 -14.61 9.03 11.40
C GLN A 173 -15.53 8.10 12.20
N THR A 174 -14.96 7.38 13.15
CA THR A 174 -15.67 6.51 14.09
C THR A 174 -14.95 6.51 15.43
N THR A 175 -15.58 6.01 16.49
CA THR A 175 -14.90 5.82 17.77
C THR A 175 -14.70 4.33 18.09
N GLN A 176 -13.81 4.07 19.04
CA GLN A 176 -13.60 2.72 19.56
C GLN A 176 -14.91 2.06 20.04
N ALA A 177 -15.86 2.84 20.55
CA ALA A 177 -17.11 2.34 21.13
C ALA A 177 -18.23 2.17 20.09
N ASP A 178 -18.16 2.87 18.96
CA ASP A 178 -19.21 2.81 17.94
C ASP A 178 -19.21 1.44 17.24
N LYS A 179 -20.33 1.02 16.68
CA LYS A 179 -20.38 -0.14 15.77
C LYS A 179 -20.10 0.25 14.31
N SER A 180 -19.78 1.52 14.04
CA SER A 180 -19.50 2.01 12.69
C SER A 180 -18.04 1.80 12.27
N TRP A 181 -17.84 1.54 10.98
CA TRP A 181 -16.54 1.57 10.32
C TRP A 181 -16.01 2.99 10.11
N GLY A 182 -14.71 3.12 9.87
CA GLY A 182 -14.04 4.40 9.61
C GLY A 182 -12.70 4.54 10.34
N VAL A 183 -12.17 5.76 10.36
CA VAL A 183 -10.97 6.13 11.09
C VAL A 183 -11.30 6.29 12.57
N ILE A 184 -10.66 5.48 13.42
CA ILE A 184 -10.71 5.59 14.88
C ILE A 184 -9.74 6.67 15.36
N SER A 185 -8.55 6.73 14.76
CA SER A 185 -7.54 7.74 15.07
C SER A 185 -6.53 7.89 13.94
N ALA A 186 -5.94 9.08 13.80
CA ALA A 186 -4.80 9.35 12.94
C ALA A 186 -3.74 10.10 13.75
N ASN A 187 -2.46 9.75 13.60
CA ASN A 187 -1.35 10.37 14.32
C ASN A 187 -0.12 10.50 13.41
N TRP A 188 0.61 11.60 13.59
CA TRP A 188 1.98 11.69 13.09
C TRP A 188 2.92 10.91 14.02
N VAL A 189 3.80 10.12 13.42
CA VAL A 189 4.73 9.24 14.14
C VAL A 189 6.10 9.23 13.48
N ARG A 190 7.10 8.80 14.23
CA ARG A 190 8.38 8.30 13.70
C ARG A 190 8.20 6.87 13.16
N ALA A 191 9.18 6.34 12.44
CA ALA A 191 9.11 5.02 11.82
C ALA A 191 8.84 3.91 12.85
N ASP A 192 9.39 4.00 14.07
CA ASP A 192 9.12 3.05 15.16
C ASP A 192 7.72 3.18 15.80
N GLY A 193 6.99 4.27 15.50
CA GLY A 193 5.66 4.54 16.02
C GLY A 193 5.64 5.49 17.20
N THR A 194 6.79 6.02 17.60
CA THR A 194 6.82 7.07 18.61
C THR A 194 6.08 8.31 18.10
N PRO A 195 5.21 8.93 18.92
CA PRO A 195 4.48 10.13 18.50
C PRO A 195 5.44 11.21 18.01
N TYR A 196 5.18 11.72 16.82
CA TYR A 196 5.90 12.83 16.23
C TYR A 196 4.95 14.02 16.20
N GLY A 197 5.43 15.20 16.60
CA GLY A 197 4.58 16.39 16.76
C GLY A 197 4.00 16.88 15.44
N THR A 198 4.52 18.01 14.96
CA THR A 198 4.12 18.57 13.66
C THR A 198 5.26 18.34 12.67
N PRO A 199 5.18 17.33 11.81
CA PRO A 199 6.31 16.89 10.99
C PRO A 199 6.55 17.78 9.76
N THR A 200 6.17 19.05 9.81
CA THR A 200 6.43 19.98 8.71
C THR A 200 7.91 20.35 8.70
N PRO A 201 8.62 20.29 7.55
CA PRO A 201 8.11 20.13 6.18
C PRO A 201 8.20 18.71 5.56
N ALA A 202 8.51 17.67 6.34
CA ALA A 202 8.57 16.25 5.92
C ALA A 202 7.21 15.66 5.48
N MET A 203 6.09 16.33 5.79
CA MET A 203 4.76 16.00 5.28
C MET A 203 4.21 17.10 4.35
N GLY A 204 3.32 16.71 3.44
CA GLY A 204 2.56 17.60 2.57
C GLY A 204 1.20 17.01 2.18
N ILE A 205 0.24 17.87 1.86
CA ILE A 205 -1.07 17.51 1.31
C ILE A 205 -1.26 18.26 -0.03
N GLU A 206 -1.00 17.57 -1.13
CA GLU A 206 -0.82 18.17 -2.46
C GLU A 206 -2.02 17.88 -3.38
N ASP A 207 -2.34 18.77 -4.33
CA ASP A 207 -3.35 18.51 -5.39
C ASP A 207 -2.77 17.90 -6.67
N ALA A 208 -1.44 17.89 -6.79
CA ALA A 208 -0.68 17.22 -7.84
C ALA A 208 0.81 17.18 -7.43
N TRP A 209 1.61 16.34 -8.08
CA TRP A 209 3.07 16.31 -7.90
C TRP A 209 3.74 16.68 -9.23
N GLY A 210 3.95 17.98 -9.43
CA GLY A 210 4.29 18.52 -10.74
C GLY A 210 3.08 18.52 -11.69
N PRO A 211 3.27 18.82 -13.00
CA PRO A 211 2.18 18.98 -13.96
C PRO A 211 1.67 17.67 -14.55
N ASN A 212 2.34 16.53 -14.28
CA ASN A 212 2.09 15.25 -14.95
C ASN A 212 1.70 14.12 -13.98
N VAL A 213 1.59 14.39 -12.68
CA VAL A 213 1.19 13.39 -11.67
C VAL A 213 0.03 13.96 -10.88
N ASN A 214 -1.18 13.47 -11.19
CA ASN A 214 -2.41 13.91 -10.55
C ASN A 214 -2.76 13.03 -9.35
N THR A 215 -3.67 13.51 -8.51
CA THR A 215 -4.34 12.67 -7.51
C THR A 215 -5.12 11.55 -8.18
N GLN A 216 -5.25 10.44 -7.46
CA GLN A 216 -5.84 9.19 -7.89
C GLN A 216 -7.32 9.10 -7.47
N ALA A 217 -7.65 9.73 -6.36
CA ALA A 217 -9.00 10.06 -5.94
C ALA A 217 -9.04 11.49 -5.36
N GLY A 218 -10.23 11.91 -4.92
CA GLY A 218 -10.41 13.19 -4.23
C GLY A 218 -9.86 14.43 -4.96
N LYS A 219 -9.31 15.34 -4.16
CA LYS A 219 -8.66 16.60 -4.57
C LYS A 219 -7.24 16.71 -4.04
N ARG A 220 -6.84 15.85 -3.11
CA ARG A 220 -5.57 15.89 -2.42
C ARG A 220 -4.97 14.49 -2.32
N MET A 221 -3.65 14.44 -2.19
CA MET A 221 -2.90 13.25 -1.83
C MET A 221 -1.94 13.55 -0.68
N LEU A 222 -1.58 12.52 0.07
CA LEU A 222 -0.54 12.61 1.10
C LEU A 222 0.85 12.50 0.46
N VAL A 223 1.76 13.37 0.89
CA VAL A 223 3.18 13.32 0.55
C VAL A 223 4.00 13.18 1.82
N LEU A 224 4.86 12.17 1.86
CA LEU A 224 5.85 11.95 2.92
C LEU A 224 7.25 11.99 2.30
N SER A 225 8.20 12.66 2.94
CA SER A 225 9.57 12.74 2.44
C SER A 225 10.56 12.68 3.59
N SER A 226 11.70 12.03 3.36
CA SER A 226 12.89 12.19 4.21
C SER A 226 13.55 13.57 4.01
N GLY A 227 13.24 14.21 2.88
CA GLY A 227 13.41 15.63 2.61
C GLY A 227 12.14 16.45 2.83
N HIS A 228 12.02 17.55 2.11
CA HIS A 228 10.79 18.34 2.19
C HIS A 228 9.75 17.82 1.21
N ALA A 229 8.56 17.51 1.70
CA ALA A 229 7.39 17.12 0.90
C ALA A 229 6.78 18.35 0.17
N ARG A 230 7.57 18.98 -0.70
CA ARG A 230 7.27 20.25 -1.36
C ARG A 230 7.78 20.27 -2.80
N LEU A 231 6.97 20.81 -3.70
CA LEU A 231 7.36 21.12 -5.08
C LEU A 231 8.23 22.40 -5.16
N PRO A 232 9.08 22.53 -6.18
CA PRO A 232 9.83 23.76 -6.45
C PRO A 232 8.94 25.01 -6.51
N GLY A 233 9.29 26.03 -5.71
CA GLY A 233 8.57 27.31 -5.67
C GLY A 233 7.45 27.39 -4.63
N GLN A 234 7.13 26.29 -3.95
CA GLN A 234 6.28 26.32 -2.76
C GLN A 234 7.04 26.85 -1.54
N ALA A 235 6.29 27.27 -0.52
CA ALA A 235 6.88 27.60 0.77
C ALA A 235 7.58 26.37 1.37
N ASP A 236 8.76 26.58 1.92
CA ASP A 236 9.63 25.54 2.46
C ASP A 236 10.05 24.47 1.42
N SER A 237 10.02 24.77 0.12
CA SER A 237 10.56 23.84 -0.89
C SER A 237 12.04 23.53 -0.62
N CYS A 238 12.43 22.26 -0.75
CA CYS A 238 13.85 21.94 -0.77
C CYS A 238 14.49 22.61 -2.00
N GLY A 239 15.69 23.18 -1.83
CA GLY A 239 16.39 23.93 -2.89
C GLY A 239 17.58 23.19 -3.48
N THR A 240 17.74 21.91 -3.13
CA THR A 240 18.91 21.05 -3.36
C THR A 240 18.46 19.60 -3.25
N LEU A 241 19.35 18.65 -3.52
CA LEU A 241 19.11 17.19 -3.39
C LEU A 241 18.84 16.72 -1.95
N THR A 242 19.04 17.58 -0.96
CA THR A 242 19.05 17.18 0.46
C THR A 242 18.53 18.28 1.36
N CYS A 243 17.48 17.99 2.10
CA CYS A 243 16.96 18.84 3.14
C CYS A 243 16.66 18.06 4.41
N TYR A 244 17.46 18.29 5.42
CA TYR A 244 17.31 17.64 6.72
C TYR A 244 16.01 18.05 7.42
N ASN A 245 15.25 17.06 7.89
CA ASN A 245 14.08 17.24 8.75
C ASN A 245 14.37 16.76 10.17
N ASN A 246 14.72 15.47 10.29
CA ASN A 246 14.86 14.76 11.55
C ASN A 246 16.22 14.09 11.63
N GLY A 247 16.88 14.15 12.79
CA GLY A 247 18.05 13.30 13.02
C GLY A 247 17.68 11.81 13.07
N ALA A 248 18.70 10.98 13.33
CA ALA A 248 18.61 9.52 13.48
C ALA A 248 17.30 9.01 14.10
N GLY A 249 16.72 8.02 13.42
CA GLY A 249 15.49 7.33 13.80
C GLY A 249 15.74 5.98 14.43
N THR A 250 14.65 5.27 14.73
CA THR A 250 14.67 3.85 15.08
C THR A 250 13.83 3.11 14.06
N ALA A 251 14.42 2.15 13.35
CA ALA A 251 13.70 1.39 12.35
C ALA A 251 12.68 0.44 13.00
N PRO A 252 11.54 0.17 12.33
CA PRO A 252 10.63 -0.88 12.76
C PRO A 252 11.33 -2.24 12.79
N PRO A 253 10.88 -3.20 13.63
CA PRO A 253 11.49 -4.52 13.70
C PRO A 253 11.57 -5.22 12.33
N GLY A 254 12.79 -5.61 11.93
CA GLY A 254 13.02 -6.27 10.65
C GLY A 254 13.17 -5.33 9.46
N PHE A 255 13.44 -4.04 9.71
CA PHE A 255 13.79 -3.01 8.74
C PHE A 255 15.09 -2.29 9.15
N PRO A 256 15.79 -1.60 8.22
CA PRO A 256 15.60 -1.64 6.76
C PRO A 256 15.70 -3.06 6.19
N GLN A 257 14.89 -3.34 5.17
CA GLN A 257 14.92 -4.64 4.49
C GLN A 257 15.90 -4.61 3.32
N ASP A 258 16.91 -5.46 3.37
CA ASP A 258 17.86 -5.61 2.28
C ASP A 258 17.23 -6.26 1.04
N VAL A 259 17.72 -5.85 -0.12
CA VAL A 259 17.46 -6.55 -1.38
C VAL A 259 18.44 -7.71 -1.50
N PRO A 260 18.02 -8.91 -1.94
CA PRO A 260 18.92 -10.05 -2.03
C PRO A 260 20.21 -9.73 -2.81
N SER A 261 21.36 -9.92 -2.16
CA SER A 261 22.72 -9.64 -2.68
C SER A 261 23.16 -8.17 -2.67
N CYS A 262 22.37 -7.27 -2.10
CA CYS A 262 22.72 -5.88 -1.84
C CYS A 262 22.75 -5.67 -0.32
N THR A 263 23.93 -5.37 0.24
CA THR A 263 24.06 -5.11 1.67
C THR A 263 23.74 -3.65 1.94
N GLY A 264 22.57 -3.36 2.52
CA GLY A 264 22.20 -2.05 3.02
C GLY A 264 22.78 -1.76 4.41
N ASP A 265 22.74 -0.49 4.81
CA ASP A 265 22.92 -0.10 6.21
C ASP A 265 21.63 -0.38 7.01
N THR A 266 21.75 -0.41 8.34
CA THR A 266 20.64 -0.55 9.28
C THR A 266 20.23 0.76 9.93
N ASP A 267 21.10 1.77 9.87
CA ASP A 267 20.80 3.08 10.43
C ASP A 267 19.80 3.82 9.55
N ILE A 268 18.80 4.45 10.18
CA ILE A 268 17.80 5.26 9.48
C ILE A 268 17.82 6.70 9.97
N ASN A 269 17.49 7.64 9.08
CA ASN A 269 17.40 9.05 9.40
C ASN A 269 16.17 9.69 8.75
N ASP A 270 15.88 10.92 9.18
CA ASP A 270 14.86 11.77 8.57
C ASP A 270 13.45 11.15 8.48
N ASP A 271 13.18 10.17 9.34
CA ASP A 271 11.96 9.38 9.22
C ASP A 271 10.70 10.14 9.64
N VAL A 272 9.63 9.86 8.92
CA VAL A 272 8.29 10.41 9.15
C VAL A 272 7.24 9.37 8.78
N GLY A 273 6.11 9.36 9.48
CA GLY A 273 4.97 8.54 9.11
C GLY A 273 3.62 9.05 9.58
N LEU A 274 2.59 8.64 8.85
CA LEU A 274 1.19 8.74 9.24
C LEU A 274 0.71 7.36 9.72
N GLU A 275 0.27 7.28 10.97
CA GLU A 275 -0.37 6.08 11.53
C GLU A 275 -1.88 6.29 11.65
N VAL A 276 -2.65 5.47 10.94
CA VAL A 276 -4.11 5.43 11.02
C VAL A 276 -4.57 4.14 11.68
N LYS A 277 -5.48 4.26 12.64
CA LYS A 277 -6.23 3.13 13.19
C LYS A 277 -7.61 3.14 12.57
N LEU A 278 -7.99 2.06 11.91
CA LEU A 278 -9.21 1.92 11.14
C LEU A 278 -10.06 0.78 11.71
N ARG A 279 -11.39 0.91 11.55
CA ARG A 279 -12.32 -0.22 11.61
C ARG A 279 -12.87 -0.47 10.21
N ALA A 280 -12.75 -1.70 9.74
CA ALA A 280 -13.28 -2.11 8.44
C ALA A 280 -14.82 -2.14 8.44
N PRO A 281 -15.48 -1.84 7.31
CA PRO A 281 -16.89 -2.18 7.07
C PRO A 281 -17.15 -3.66 7.35
N THR A 282 -18.37 -4.01 7.78
CA THR A 282 -18.74 -5.40 8.12
C THR A 282 -18.73 -6.34 6.92
N ASN A 283 -18.95 -5.82 5.71
CA ASN A 283 -18.89 -6.57 4.45
C ASN A 283 -17.54 -6.48 3.72
N ALA A 284 -16.52 -5.82 4.31
CA ALA A 284 -15.20 -5.71 3.69
C ALA A 284 -14.41 -7.02 3.77
N THR A 285 -13.75 -7.38 2.67
CA THR A 285 -12.82 -8.52 2.56
C THR A 285 -11.36 -8.08 2.37
N GLY A 286 -11.14 -6.81 2.07
CA GLY A 286 -9.82 -6.19 2.00
C GLY A 286 -9.88 -4.68 1.89
N TYR A 287 -8.72 -4.10 1.62
CA TYR A 287 -8.54 -2.69 1.26
C TYR A 287 -7.38 -2.56 0.29
N ALA A 288 -7.33 -1.44 -0.41
CA ALA A 288 -6.22 -1.06 -1.27
C ALA A 288 -5.94 0.45 -1.17
N PHE A 289 -4.75 0.86 -1.56
CA PHE A 289 -4.35 2.26 -1.75
C PHE A 289 -3.28 2.35 -2.83
N ASN A 290 -3.16 3.54 -3.40
CA ASN A 290 -2.18 3.86 -4.41
C ASN A 290 -0.98 4.57 -3.78
N PHE A 291 0.21 4.29 -4.29
CA PHE A 291 1.41 5.02 -3.90
C PHE A 291 2.43 5.16 -5.04
N ARG A 292 3.36 6.10 -4.88
CA ARG A 292 4.55 6.28 -5.72
C ARG A 292 5.77 6.50 -4.85
N PHE A 293 6.94 6.10 -5.34
CA PHE A 293 8.21 6.35 -4.68
C PHE A 293 9.17 7.07 -5.61
N TYR A 294 9.82 8.12 -5.09
CA TYR A 294 10.82 8.93 -5.74
C TYR A 294 12.09 8.89 -4.90
N SER A 295 13.24 8.91 -5.55
CA SER A 295 14.52 9.05 -4.86
C SER A 295 15.53 9.73 -5.76
N PHE A 296 16.31 10.65 -5.18
CA PHE A 296 17.51 11.15 -5.83
C PHE A 296 18.57 10.05 -5.91
N GLU A 297 18.57 9.07 -5.01
CA GLU A 297 19.62 8.05 -4.95
C GLU A 297 19.72 7.16 -6.20
N TYR A 298 18.68 7.17 -7.03
CA TYR A 298 18.64 6.41 -8.27
C TYR A 298 19.16 7.24 -9.46
N PRO A 299 19.98 6.66 -10.37
CA PRO A 299 20.43 5.27 -10.39
C PRO A 299 21.76 4.99 -9.67
N GLU A 300 22.47 6.01 -9.21
CA GLU A 300 23.89 5.92 -8.80
C GLU A 300 24.13 5.02 -7.60
N TRP A 301 23.18 4.97 -6.67
CA TRP A 301 23.34 4.32 -5.37
C TRP A 301 22.56 3.02 -5.21
N VAL A 302 22.02 2.50 -6.32
CA VAL A 302 21.38 1.17 -6.34
C VAL A 302 22.38 0.08 -5.95
N CYS A 303 21.95 -0.80 -5.07
CA CYS A 303 22.72 -1.91 -4.51
C CYS A 303 23.95 -1.45 -3.70
N THR A 304 23.82 -0.33 -2.97
CA THR A 304 24.82 0.16 -2.02
C THR A 304 24.33 0.09 -0.58
N SER A 305 25.10 0.66 0.36
CA SER A 305 24.67 0.80 1.76
C SER A 305 23.47 1.72 1.92
N PHE A 306 23.23 2.61 0.95
CA PHE A 306 22.07 3.47 0.94
C PHE A 306 20.89 2.74 0.33
N ASN A 307 19.73 2.87 0.97
CA ASN A 307 18.58 2.05 0.68
C ASN A 307 17.31 2.66 1.25
N ASP A 308 17.01 3.91 0.89
CA ASP A 308 15.82 4.58 1.37
C ASP A 308 14.57 3.73 1.09
N GLN A 309 13.67 3.66 2.06
CA GLN A 309 12.49 2.79 1.97
C GLN A 309 11.23 3.55 2.30
N PHE A 310 10.18 3.19 1.57
CA PHE A 310 8.81 3.47 1.96
C PHE A 310 8.12 2.15 2.30
N ILE A 311 7.42 2.12 3.43
CA ILE A 311 6.63 0.96 3.84
C ILE A 311 5.23 1.36 4.28
N ALA A 312 4.30 0.42 4.14
CA ALA A 312 3.01 0.44 4.81
C ALA A 312 2.97 -0.72 5.82
N LEU A 313 3.25 -0.41 7.08
CA LEU A 313 3.33 -1.39 8.16
C LEU A 313 1.94 -1.61 8.78
N VAL A 314 1.45 -2.84 8.69
CA VAL A 314 0.09 -3.21 9.11
C VAL A 314 0.12 -4.03 10.41
N ASN A 315 -0.76 -3.67 11.35
CA ASN A 315 -0.97 -4.41 12.59
C ASN A 315 -2.48 -4.64 12.86
N PRO A 316 -2.95 -5.88 13.07
CA PRO A 316 -2.19 -7.13 12.99
C PRO A 316 -1.67 -7.40 11.57
N ALA A 317 -0.48 -7.98 11.48
CA ALA A 317 0.17 -8.26 10.20
C ALA A 317 -0.69 -9.23 9.35
N PRO A 318 -1.10 -8.86 8.12
CA PRO A 318 -1.93 -9.71 7.29
C PRO A 318 -1.11 -10.87 6.73
N GLN A 319 -1.76 -12.00 6.44
CA GLN A 319 -1.10 -13.14 5.81
C GLN A 319 -0.54 -12.73 4.43
N GLY A 320 0.74 -13.03 4.21
CA GLY A 320 1.45 -12.63 2.99
C GLY A 320 2.25 -11.33 3.12
N SER A 321 2.09 -10.58 4.22
CA SER A 321 3.00 -9.48 4.56
C SER A 321 4.39 -10.00 4.93
N ILE A 322 5.39 -9.13 4.77
CA ILE A 322 6.77 -9.38 5.21
C ILE A 322 7.07 -8.44 6.37
N ASN A 323 7.20 -8.98 7.58
CA ASN A 323 7.33 -8.21 8.83
C ASN A 323 6.21 -7.17 9.02
N GLY A 324 5.02 -7.43 8.46
CA GLY A 324 3.88 -6.50 8.48
C GLY A 324 3.84 -5.48 7.35
N ASN A 325 4.88 -5.33 6.53
CA ASN A 325 4.83 -4.48 5.33
C ASN A 325 3.98 -5.13 4.23
N ILE A 326 3.29 -4.31 3.44
CA ILE A 326 2.47 -4.73 2.29
C ILE A 326 2.85 -4.07 0.96
N CYS A 327 3.85 -3.17 0.94
CA CYS A 327 4.35 -2.51 -0.26
C CYS A 327 5.60 -3.23 -0.81
N PHE A 328 5.48 -3.83 -2.00
CA PHE A 328 6.53 -4.64 -2.63
C PHE A 328 6.63 -4.45 -4.14
N ASP A 329 7.70 -4.94 -4.75
CA ASP A 329 7.76 -5.19 -6.18
C ASP A 329 7.13 -6.54 -6.57
N SER A 330 7.12 -6.86 -7.87
CA SER A 330 6.61 -8.14 -8.40
C SER A 330 7.38 -9.40 -7.94
N GLN A 331 8.53 -9.23 -7.30
CA GLN A 331 9.38 -10.29 -6.74
C GLN A 331 9.31 -10.36 -5.22
N ASN A 332 8.39 -9.61 -4.58
CA ASN A 332 8.24 -9.44 -3.14
C ASN A 332 9.44 -8.77 -2.44
N ASN A 333 10.24 -7.99 -3.17
CA ASN A 333 11.23 -7.11 -2.55
C ASN A 333 10.54 -5.85 -2.00
N PRO A 334 10.99 -5.29 -0.86
CA PRO A 334 10.44 -4.05 -0.31
C PRO A 334 10.57 -2.89 -1.30
N VAL A 335 9.65 -1.93 -1.24
CA VAL A 335 9.81 -0.67 -1.98
C VAL A 335 11.02 0.08 -1.43
N SER A 336 12.11 0.08 -2.20
CA SER A 336 13.34 0.78 -1.83
C SER A 336 14.22 1.13 -3.03
N VAL A 337 15.22 1.97 -2.81
CA VAL A 337 16.23 2.33 -3.82
C VAL A 337 16.95 1.11 -4.36
N ASN A 338 17.37 0.17 -3.49
CA ASN A 338 18.12 -1.01 -3.90
C ASN A 338 17.34 -2.00 -4.76
N VAL A 339 16.01 -1.90 -4.85
CA VAL A 339 15.22 -2.76 -5.74
C VAL A 339 15.35 -2.30 -7.20
N GLY A 340 15.74 -1.05 -7.43
CA GLY A 340 16.00 -0.52 -8.78
C GLY A 340 14.80 -0.57 -9.71
N PHE A 341 13.57 -0.69 -9.16
CA PHE A 341 12.32 -0.82 -9.92
C PHE A 341 11.74 0.54 -10.34
N PHE A 342 12.62 1.44 -10.77
CA PHE A 342 12.21 2.75 -11.24
C PHE A 342 11.80 2.68 -12.71
N ASP A 343 10.57 3.13 -12.98
CA ASP A 343 9.98 3.14 -14.32
C ASP A 343 10.06 4.52 -14.98
N VAL A 344 10.20 5.57 -14.18
CA VAL A 344 10.27 6.97 -14.59
C VAL A 344 11.66 7.50 -14.29
N CYS A 345 12.50 7.62 -15.32
CA CYS A 345 13.86 8.13 -15.24
C CYS A 345 14.40 8.41 -16.65
N GLN A 346 15.60 8.98 -16.76
CA GLN A 346 16.29 9.05 -18.04
C GLN A 346 16.66 7.65 -18.55
N GLY A 347 15.94 7.17 -19.57
CA GLY A 347 16.17 5.85 -20.18
C GLY A 347 15.29 4.72 -19.64
N CYS A 348 14.43 4.99 -18.67
CA CYS A 348 13.44 4.04 -18.17
C CYS A 348 12.20 3.92 -19.10
N PRO A 349 11.39 2.85 -19.00
CA PRO A 349 10.25 2.59 -19.89
C PRO A 349 9.19 3.70 -19.95
N ALA A 350 8.92 4.39 -18.84
CA ALA A 350 7.96 5.50 -18.78
C ALA A 350 8.58 6.88 -19.07
N GLY A 351 9.89 6.94 -19.33
CA GLY A 351 10.62 8.18 -19.63
C GLY A 351 10.70 9.14 -18.45
N THR A 352 10.83 10.44 -18.73
CA THR A 352 11.07 11.48 -17.69
C THR A 352 9.90 12.44 -17.49
N ALA A 353 8.78 12.25 -18.20
CA ALA A 353 7.68 13.21 -18.19
C ALA A 353 7.14 13.46 -16.77
N GLU A 354 6.96 12.39 -15.99
CA GLU A 354 6.44 12.44 -14.61
C GLU A 354 7.46 12.91 -13.56
N LEU A 355 8.71 13.23 -13.95
CA LEU A 355 9.66 13.95 -13.09
C LEU A 355 9.55 15.47 -13.23
N GLN A 356 9.00 15.96 -14.34
CA GLN A 356 9.03 17.39 -14.67
C GLN A 356 8.38 18.24 -13.58
N GLY A 357 9.06 19.29 -13.11
CA GLY A 357 8.53 20.21 -12.13
C GLY A 357 8.30 19.61 -10.73
N THR A 358 8.81 18.40 -10.46
CA THR A 358 8.75 17.76 -9.14
C THR A 358 9.94 18.12 -8.25
N GLY A 359 11.02 18.64 -8.84
CA GLY A 359 12.32 18.80 -8.18
C GLY A 359 13.31 17.70 -8.58
N PHE A 360 12.80 16.48 -8.76
CA PHE A 360 13.56 15.30 -9.22
C PHE A 360 14.03 15.38 -10.69
N ASP A 361 13.59 16.38 -11.45
CA ASP A 361 14.08 16.68 -12.80
C ASP A 361 15.14 17.79 -12.85
N THR A 362 15.40 18.47 -11.73
CA THR A 362 16.15 19.74 -11.73
C THR A 362 17.54 19.68 -11.11
N TRP A 363 17.79 18.80 -10.14
CA TRP A 363 18.99 18.92 -9.30
C TRP A 363 20.06 17.87 -9.59
N ASP A 364 19.69 16.64 -9.92
CA ASP A 364 20.59 15.57 -10.38
C ASP A 364 19.77 14.47 -11.10
N ASP A 365 20.42 13.37 -11.48
CA ASP A 365 19.73 12.14 -11.86
C ASP A 365 18.87 11.64 -10.67
N ALA A 366 17.67 11.15 -11.01
CA ALA A 366 16.68 10.66 -10.06
C ALA A 366 15.78 9.62 -10.73
N GLY A 367 15.06 8.86 -9.91
CA GLY A 367 14.05 7.92 -10.37
C GLY A 367 12.72 8.11 -9.66
N ALA A 368 11.63 7.76 -10.35
CA ALA A 368 10.36 7.42 -9.71
C ALA A 368 9.77 6.09 -10.21
N THR A 369 8.94 5.47 -9.38
CA THR A 369 8.04 4.39 -9.82
C THR A 369 6.88 5.00 -10.61
N VAL A 370 6.17 4.21 -11.42
CA VAL A 370 4.78 4.56 -11.77
C VAL A 370 3.88 4.46 -10.54
N TRP A 371 2.58 4.80 -10.68
CA TRP A 371 1.60 4.48 -9.65
C TRP A 371 1.52 2.98 -9.41
N LEU A 372 1.54 2.61 -8.14
CA LEU A 372 1.42 1.24 -7.66
C LEU A 372 0.19 1.15 -6.78
N GLU A 373 -0.57 0.07 -6.86
CA GLU A 373 -1.64 -0.24 -5.93
C GLU A 373 -1.19 -1.38 -5.02
N SER A 374 -1.13 -1.11 -3.71
CA SER A 374 -0.98 -2.15 -2.69
C SER A 374 -2.35 -2.49 -2.12
N GLN A 375 -2.57 -3.79 -1.87
CA GLN A 375 -3.79 -4.30 -1.26
C GLN A 375 -3.48 -5.32 -0.18
N ALA A 376 -4.41 -5.50 0.77
CA ALA A 376 -4.32 -6.52 1.81
C ALA A 376 -5.70 -7.00 2.28
N PRO A 377 -5.80 -8.25 2.79
CA PRO A 377 -7.03 -8.76 3.37
C PRO A 377 -7.39 -8.07 4.68
N VAL A 378 -8.68 -7.97 4.94
CA VAL A 378 -9.24 -7.59 6.24
C VAL A 378 -10.51 -8.41 6.48
N THR A 379 -10.81 -8.69 7.74
CA THR A 379 -12.10 -9.27 8.12
C THR A 379 -13.10 -8.15 8.40
N GLY A 380 -14.37 -8.36 8.05
CA GLY A 380 -15.44 -7.42 8.37
C GLY A 380 -15.44 -7.00 9.84
N GLY A 381 -15.53 -5.68 10.09
CA GLY A 381 -15.49 -5.12 11.45
C GLY A 381 -14.14 -5.19 12.18
N GLN A 382 -13.09 -5.76 11.56
CA GLN A 382 -11.76 -5.84 12.15
C GLN A 382 -11.16 -4.44 12.35
N GLU A 383 -10.46 -4.26 13.46
CA GLU A 383 -9.58 -3.11 13.66
C GLU A 383 -8.18 -3.38 13.11
N VAL A 384 -7.67 -2.44 12.34
CA VAL A 384 -6.32 -2.50 11.75
C VAL A 384 -5.63 -1.15 11.93
N THR A 385 -4.35 -1.19 12.27
CA THR A 385 -3.47 -0.03 12.23
C THR A 385 -2.61 -0.13 10.99
N ILE A 386 -2.52 0.95 10.21
CA ILE A 386 -1.63 1.08 9.06
C ILE A 386 -0.73 2.28 9.32
N ARG A 387 0.59 2.07 9.23
CA ARG A 387 1.59 3.13 9.29
C ARG A 387 2.28 3.26 7.95
N PHE A 388 2.00 4.35 7.25
CA PHE A 388 2.74 4.77 6.07
C PHE A 388 3.97 5.54 6.54
N THR A 389 5.17 5.08 6.21
CA THR A 389 6.39 5.75 6.68
C THR A 389 7.53 5.63 5.68
N ILE A 390 8.38 6.65 5.65
CA ILE A 390 9.56 6.78 4.80
C ILE A 390 10.75 7.24 5.66
N TRP A 391 11.96 6.91 5.24
CA TRP A 391 13.22 7.35 5.87
C TRP A 391 14.39 7.28 4.88
N ASP A 392 15.48 7.98 5.22
CA ASP A 392 16.79 7.79 4.60
C ASP A 392 17.52 6.61 5.27
N THR A 393 18.20 5.77 4.50
CA THR A 393 19.00 4.65 5.05
C THR A 393 20.50 4.91 4.89
N GLY A 394 21.26 4.75 5.98
CA GLY A 394 22.72 4.87 6.00
C GLY A 394 23.22 6.29 6.23
N ASP A 395 22.65 7.30 5.57
CA ASP A 395 22.90 8.71 5.88
C ASP A 395 21.62 9.56 5.82
N GLN A 396 21.79 10.88 5.67
CA GLN A 396 20.72 11.89 5.61
C GLN A 396 20.72 12.62 4.26
N ALA A 397 21.42 12.09 3.27
CA ALA A 397 21.65 12.75 1.99
C ALA A 397 20.77 12.11 0.92
N TRP A 398 20.48 12.90 -0.11
CA TRP A 398 19.72 12.48 -1.29
C TRP A 398 18.30 12.01 -0.96
N ASP A 399 17.42 12.98 -0.76
CA ASP A 399 16.09 12.73 -0.21
C ASP A 399 15.23 11.82 -1.10
N SER A 400 14.35 11.07 -0.44
CA SER A 400 13.31 10.26 -1.04
C SER A 400 11.92 10.81 -0.72
N THR A 401 10.94 10.52 -1.57
CA THR A 401 9.54 10.98 -1.41
C THR A 401 8.56 9.86 -1.77
N ALA A 402 7.54 9.68 -0.94
CA ALA A 402 6.40 8.83 -1.21
C ALA A 402 5.12 9.64 -1.35
N LEU A 403 4.35 9.35 -2.40
CA LEU A 403 2.98 9.83 -2.57
C LEU A 403 2.03 8.70 -2.18
N ILE A 404 0.95 9.00 -1.45
CA ILE A 404 -0.07 8.03 -1.04
C ILE A 404 -1.45 8.63 -1.34
N ASP A 405 -2.36 7.84 -1.90
CA ASP A 405 -3.67 8.29 -2.39
C ASP A 405 -4.64 7.10 -2.55
N ASN A 406 -5.92 7.36 -2.78
CA ASN A 406 -6.97 6.43 -3.18
C ASN A 406 -7.12 5.20 -2.27
N PHE A 407 -7.14 5.40 -0.95
CA PHE A 407 -7.53 4.31 -0.06
C PHE A 407 -8.99 3.94 -0.30
N HIS A 408 -9.27 2.67 -0.48
CA HIS A 408 -10.64 2.18 -0.60
C HIS A 408 -10.79 0.79 -0.01
N TRP A 409 -11.99 0.52 0.52
CA TRP A 409 -12.38 -0.81 0.97
C TRP A 409 -12.74 -1.70 -0.22
N ILE A 410 -12.43 -2.98 -0.11
CA ILE A 410 -12.85 -4.02 -1.05
C ILE A 410 -13.96 -4.82 -0.38
N ALA A 411 -15.18 -4.73 -0.92
CA ALA A 411 -16.40 -5.35 -0.36
C ALA A 411 -17.18 -6.14 -1.43
N ASN A 412 -16.48 -6.85 -2.32
CA ASN A 412 -17.10 -7.58 -3.44
C ASN A 412 -17.35 -9.08 -3.15
N GLY A 413 -17.27 -9.50 -1.89
CA GLY A 413 -17.39 -10.90 -1.46
C GLY A 413 -16.24 -11.82 -1.90
N GLY A 414 -15.25 -11.30 -2.61
CA GLY A 414 -14.07 -12.04 -3.06
C GLY A 414 -12.98 -12.16 -1.99
N THR A 415 -12.02 -13.05 -2.22
CA THR A 415 -10.82 -13.16 -1.37
C THR A 415 -9.76 -12.16 -1.81
N VAL A 416 -9.24 -11.36 -0.88
CA VAL A 416 -8.11 -10.46 -1.11
C VAL A 416 -6.82 -11.11 -0.58
N ALA A 417 -5.75 -11.03 -1.36
CA ALA A 417 -4.41 -11.40 -0.92
C ALA A 417 -3.53 -10.15 -0.87
N VAL A 418 -2.49 -10.18 -0.02
CA VAL A 418 -1.45 -9.14 -0.04
C VAL A 418 -0.81 -9.12 -1.42
N GLY A 419 -0.66 -7.94 -1.99
CA GLY A 419 0.00 -7.76 -3.28
C GLY A 419 0.18 -6.30 -3.64
N THR A 420 1.18 -6.04 -4.48
CA THR A 420 1.42 -4.73 -5.08
C THR A 420 1.56 -4.89 -6.59
N LYS A 421 0.92 -4.02 -7.36
CA LYS A 421 0.98 -4.05 -8.83
C LYS A 421 1.06 -2.63 -9.39
N PRO A 422 1.75 -2.41 -10.52
CA PRO A 422 1.60 -1.19 -11.30
C PRO A 422 0.15 -1.00 -11.72
N ILE A 423 -0.34 0.24 -11.62
CA ILE A 423 -1.61 0.64 -12.19
C ILE A 423 -1.36 1.66 -13.31
N PRO A 424 -2.12 1.62 -14.42
CA PRO A 424 -2.06 2.69 -15.41
C PRO A 424 -2.43 3.99 -14.70
N THR A 425 -1.71 5.09 -14.93
CA THR A 425 -2.00 6.42 -14.35
C THR A 425 -3.50 6.75 -14.53
N PRO A 426 -4.34 6.51 -13.50
CA PRO A 426 -5.74 6.86 -13.49
C PRO A 426 -5.87 8.33 -13.08
N ARG A 427 -6.78 9.00 -13.78
CA ARG A 427 -7.26 10.38 -13.62
C ARG A 427 -6.30 11.52 -14.00
#